data_AF-A0A317Q267-F1
#
_entry.id   AF-A0A317Q267-F1
#
_cell.length_a   1.000
_cell.length_b   1.000
_cell.length_c   1.000
_cell.angle_alpha   90.00
_cell.angle_beta   90.00
_cell.angle_gamma   90.00
#
_symmetry.space_group_name_H-M   'P 1'
#
loop_
_entity.id
_entity.type
_entity.pdbx_description
1 polymer ?
#
loop_
_entity_poly.entity_id
_entity_poly.type
_entity_poly.pdbx_seq_one_letter_code
_entity_poly.pdbx_strand_id
1 'polypeptide(L)' 'MREDITAWVTAINVPTLVISGDQDKVERLNVLKEELLPRIPEATLKVIPGAGHLLPLEVPEILASLIAGFAAGVVKQVD' A
#
# COMPACT_ATOMS: atom_id res chain seq x y z
N MET A 1 1.13 16.65 -18.28
CA MET A 1 -0.05 15.78 -18.43
C MET A 1 0.03 14.74 -17.33
N ARG A 2 -1.02 14.54 -16.54
CA ARG A 2 -1.05 13.48 -15.52
C ARG A 2 -1.55 12.22 -16.22
N GLU A 3 -0.78 11.14 -16.13
CA GLU A 3 -1.18 9.85 -16.68
C GLU A 3 -2.29 9.26 -15.81
N ASP A 4 -3.29 8.65 -16.46
CA ASP A 4 -4.33 7.87 -15.80
C ASP A 4 -4.06 6.38 -16.07
N ILE A 5 -3.64 5.68 -15.03
CA ILE A 5 -3.35 4.24 -15.06
C ILE A 5 -4.47 3.39 -14.45
N THR A 6 -5.64 3.98 -14.17
CA THR A 6 -6.74 3.32 -13.45
C THR A 6 -7.16 2.01 -14.13
N ALA A 7 -7.17 1.98 -15.45
CA ALA A 7 -7.50 0.79 -16.22
C ALA A 7 -6.45 -0.32 -16.13
N TRP A 8 -5.18 0.01 -15.86
CA TRP A 8 -4.08 -0.96 -15.78
C TRP A 8 -3.94 -1.54 -14.38
N VAL A 9 -4.30 -0.78 -13.34
CA VAL A 9 -4.30 -1.24 -11.94
C VAL A 9 -5.14 -2.51 -11.77
N THR A 10 -6.22 -2.67 -12.55
CA THR A 10 -7.08 -3.86 -12.51
C THR A 10 -6.42 -5.14 -13.01
N ALA A 11 -5.27 -5.04 -13.70
CA ALA A 11 -4.50 -6.19 -14.16
C ALA A 11 -3.59 -6.76 -13.06
N ILE A 12 -3.45 -6.10 -11.91
CA ILE A 12 -2.67 -6.61 -10.77
C ILE A 12 -3.44 -7.77 -10.12
N ASN A 13 -2.95 -8.99 -10.32
CA ASN A 13 -3.56 -10.24 -9.87
C ASN A 13 -2.66 -11.05 -8.92
N VAL A 14 -1.82 -10.34 -8.18
CA VAL A 14 -0.89 -10.91 -7.19
C VAL A 14 -1.16 -10.28 -5.83
N PRO A 15 -0.76 -10.94 -4.72
CA PRO A 15 -0.85 -10.37 -3.39
C PRO A 15 -0.27 -8.95 -3.38
N THR A 16 -1.02 -8.00 -2.81
CA THR A 16 -0.62 -6.59 -2.79
C THR A 16 -0.81 -6.00 -1.39
N LEU A 17 0.23 -5.34 -0.90
CA LEU A 17 0.18 -4.59 0.35
C LEU A 17 0.28 -3.09 0.07
N VAL A 18 -0.76 -2.35 0.44
CA VAL A 18 -0.77 -0.88 0.47
C VAL A 18 -0.47 -0.42 1.89
N ILE A 19 0.49 0.48 2.05
CA ILE A 19 0.90 1.04 3.35
C ILE A 19 0.71 2.55 3.31
N SER A 20 0.02 3.11 4.30
CA SER A 20 -0.23 4.55 4.40
C SER A 20 -0.10 5.03 5.84
N GLY A 21 0.31 6.28 6.03
CA GLY A 21 0.12 6.99 7.29
C GLY A 21 -1.33 7.49 7.44
N ASP A 22 -1.82 7.67 8.67
CA ASP A 22 -3.15 8.28 8.90
C ASP A 22 -3.16 9.82 8.87
N GLN A 23 -1.97 10.45 8.91
CA GLN A 23 -1.78 11.89 8.76
C GLN A 23 -1.32 12.26 7.34
N ASP A 24 -1.31 11.32 6.38
CA ASP A 24 -0.96 11.63 5.00
C ASP A 24 -1.99 12.57 4.36
N LYS A 25 -1.53 13.75 3.93
CA LYS A 25 -2.33 14.78 3.28
C LYS A 25 -2.22 14.76 1.75
N VAL A 26 -1.24 14.03 1.22
CA VAL A 26 -0.94 13.86 -0.20
C VAL A 26 -1.75 12.67 -0.72
N GLU A 27 -1.48 11.47 -0.20
CA GLU A 27 -2.18 10.23 -0.55
C GLU A 27 -3.18 9.85 0.55
N ARG A 28 -4.29 10.59 0.58
CA ARG A 28 -5.27 10.50 1.68
C ARG A 28 -5.91 9.11 1.75
N LEU A 29 -6.13 8.64 2.98
CA LEU A 29 -6.74 7.33 3.23
C LEU A 29 -8.08 7.10 2.54
N ASN A 30 -8.93 8.13 2.42
CA ASN A 30 -10.22 7.98 1.75
C ASN A 30 -10.03 7.72 0.24
N VAL A 31 -9.08 8.42 -0.40
CA VAL A 31 -8.74 8.19 -1.81
C VAL A 31 -8.20 6.79 -2.01
N LEU A 32 -7.31 6.29 -1.14
CA LEU A 32 -6.82 4.91 -1.25
C LEU A 32 -7.94 3.88 -1.13
N LYS A 33 -8.88 4.08 -0.19
CA LYS A 33 -10.01 3.17 0.05
C LYS A 33 -11.05 3.19 -1.07
N GLU A 34 -11.32 4.36 -1.64
CA GLU A 34 -12.32 4.54 -2.70
C GLU A 34 -11.73 4.24 -4.08
N GLU A 35 -10.47 4.63 -4.30
CA GLU A 35 -9.88 4.66 -5.64
C GLU A 35 -8.85 3.56 -5.91
N LEU A 36 -8.13 3.05 -4.92
CA LEU A 36 -7.09 2.04 -5.15
C LEU A 36 -7.54 0.64 -4.76
N LEU A 37 -7.97 0.45 -3.51
CA LEU A 37 -8.28 -0.88 -2.96
C LEU A 37 -9.36 -1.64 -3.76
N PRO A 38 -10.45 -1.03 -4.24
CA PRO A 38 -11.47 -1.77 -4.98
C PRO A 38 -10.99 -2.27 -6.35
N ARG A 39 -9.86 -1.74 -6.85
CA ARG A 39 -9.33 -2.03 -8.18
C ARG A 39 -8.24 -3.11 -8.18
N ILE A 40 -7.71 -3.49 -7.01
CA ILE A 40 -6.72 -4.56 -6.87
C ILE A 40 -7.34 -5.66 -6.01
N PRO A 41 -7.76 -6.80 -6.59
CA PRO A 41 -8.55 -7.82 -5.89
C PRO A 41 -7.91 -8.35 -4.60
N GLU A 42 -6.58 -8.48 -4.57
CA GLU A 42 -5.82 -9.01 -3.43
C GLU A 42 -5.11 -7.93 -2.61
N ALA A 43 -5.51 -6.66 -2.75
CA ALA A 43 -4.92 -5.58 -1.98
C ALA A 43 -5.38 -5.60 -0.52
N THR A 44 -4.41 -5.46 0.37
CA THR A 44 -4.65 -5.19 1.79
C THR A 44 -4.09 -3.82 2.15
N LEU A 45 -4.76 -3.09 3.04
CA LEU A 45 -4.30 -1.80 3.54
C LEU A 45 -3.76 -1.93 4.98
N LYS A 46 -2.56 -1.42 5.21
CA LYS A 46 -2.01 -1.18 6.55
C LYS A 46 -1.85 0.32 6.77
N VAL A 47 -2.45 0.79 7.86
CA VAL A 47 -2.39 2.20 8.26
C VAL A 47 -1.46 2.31 9.46
N ILE A 48 -0.46 3.19 9.37
CA ILE A 48 0.47 3.51 10.47
C ILE A 48 -0.05 4.75 11.20
N PRO A 49 -0.48 4.63 12.47
CA PRO A 49 -0.99 5.76 13.23
C PRO A 49 0.07 6.84 13.44
N GLY A 50 -0.30 8.11 13.26
CA GLY A 50 0.56 9.27 13.50
C GLY A 50 1.59 9.56 12.41
N ALA A 51 1.73 8.70 11.40
CA ALA A 51 2.64 8.93 10.28
C ALA A 51 1.97 9.74 9.15
N GLY A 52 2.75 10.60 8.50
CA GLY A 52 2.40 11.37 7.32
C GLY A 52 2.78 10.64 6.03
N HIS A 53 3.16 11.44 5.01
CA HIS A 53 3.41 10.95 3.66
C HIS A 53 4.78 10.28 3.52
N LEU A 54 5.79 10.74 4.26
CA LEU A 54 7.18 10.35 4.05
C LEU A 54 7.54 9.16 4.96
N LEU A 55 6.79 8.06 4.85
CA LEU A 55 6.95 6.86 5.68
C LEU A 55 8.42 6.38 5.81
N PRO A 56 9.26 6.38 4.75
CA PRO A 56 10.66 5.98 4.88
C PRO A 56 11.50 6.89 5.79
N LEU A 57 11.09 8.15 5.99
CA LEU A 57 11.76 9.11 6.87
C LEU A 57 11.12 9.19 8.26
N GLU A 58 9.80 9.03 8.33
CA GLU A 58 9.03 9.23 9.56
C GLU A 58 9.01 7.98 10.46
N VAL A 59 8.89 6.79 9.85
CA VAL A 59 8.71 5.50 10.54
C VAL A 59 9.49 4.37 9.87
N PRO A 60 10.80 4.52 9.62
CA PRO A 60 11.59 3.60 8.81
C PRO A 60 11.56 2.15 9.31
N GLU A 61 11.67 1.92 10.61
CA GLU A 61 11.71 0.56 11.18
C GLU A 61 10.36 -0.15 11.07
N ILE A 62 9.26 0.59 11.27
CA ILE A 62 7.89 0.07 11.13
C ILE A 62 7.64 -0.28 9.66
N LEU A 63 7.98 0.64 8.74
CA LEU A 63 7.82 0.42 7.31
C LEU A 63 8.63 -0.80 6.84
N ALA A 64 9.91 -0.88 7.22
CA ALA A 64 10.77 -2.00 6.86
C ALA A 64 10.23 -3.34 7.39
N SER A 65 9.71 -3.37 8.62
CA SER A 65 9.13 -4.58 9.22
C SER A 65 7.88 -5.05 8.48
N LEU A 66 7.00 -4.13 8.04
CA LEU A 66 5.82 -4.47 7.25
C LEU A 66 6.20 -5.04 5.88
N ILE A 67 7.18 -4.43 5.20
CA ILE A 67 7.68 -4.90 3.90
C ILE A 67 8.30 -6.30 4.05
N ALA A 68 9.18 -6.50 5.03
CA ALA A 68 9.83 -7.79 5.27
C ALA A 68 8.81 -8.90 5.60
N GLY A 69 7.83 -8.60 6.45
CA GLY A 69 6.77 -9.53 6.81
C GLY A 69 5.91 -9.93 5.61
N PHE A 70 5.56 -8.96 4.77
CA PHE A 70 4.82 -9.23 3.53
C PHE A 70 5.63 -10.10 2.57
N ALA A 71 6.89 -9.73 2.28
CA ALA A 71 7.75 -10.47 1.37
C ALA A 71 7.96 -11.93 1.83
N ALA A 72 8.20 -12.16 3.12
CA ALA A 72 8.33 -13.50 3.67
C ALA A 72 7.02 -14.31 3.57
N GLY A 73 5.86 -13.65 3.68
CA GLY A 73 4.56 -14.28 3.52
C GLY A 73 4.26 -14.71 2.07
N VAL A 74 4.64 -13.88 1.09
CA VAL A 74 4.46 -14.19 -0.34
C VAL A 74 5.38 -15.33 -0.78
N VAL A 75 6.64 -15.36 -0.33
CA VAL A 75 7.58 -16.44 -0.69
C VAL A 75 7.04 -17.82 -0.28
N LYS A 76 6.39 -17.92 0.89
CA LYS A 76 5.77 -19.16 1.36
C LYS A 76 4.55 -19.63 0.55
N GLN A 77 3.98 -18.80 -0.32
CA GLN A 77 2.83 -19.17 -1.17
C GLN A 77 3.26 -19.78 -2.51
N VAL A 78 4.55 -19.70 -2.85
CA VAL A 78 5.12 -20.18 -4.12
C VAL A 78 5.78 -21.56 -3.99
N ASP A 79 5.98 -22.02 -2.74
CA ASP A 79 6.40 -23.39 -2.40
C ASP A 79 5.19 -24.34 -2.27
#